data_AF-A0A933QTB2-F1
#
_entry.id   AF-A0A933QTB2-F1
#
_cell.length_a   1.000
_cell.length_b   1.000
_cell.length_c   1.000
_cell.angle_alpha   90.00
_cell.angle_beta   90.00
_cell.angle_gamma   90.00
#
_symmetry.space_group_name_H-M   'P 1'
#
loop_
_entity.id
_entity.type
_entity.pdbx_description
1 polymer ?
#
loop_
_entity_poly.entity_id
_entity_poly.type
_entity_poly.pdbx_seq_one_letter_code
_entity_poly.pdbx_strand_id
1 'polypeptide(L)'
;MKRRVIFLALCLILILAGNVSAAVNALDVPRYVISSGGGYSAAGNYVLEGTIGQPVAGIVSTGSYNLCSGFWCGLGVFHNLLPIILKQ
;
A
#
# COMPACT_ATOMS: atom_id res chain seq x y z
N MET A 1 49.20 -28.29 26.64
CA MET A 1 49.16 -27.53 25.37
C MET A 1 47.94 -27.87 24.50
N LYS A 2 47.61 -29.15 24.26
CA LYS A 2 46.45 -29.59 23.45
C LYS A 2 45.09 -28.99 23.86
N ARG A 3 44.84 -28.86 25.17
CA ARG A 3 43.58 -28.32 25.73
C ARG A 3 43.34 -26.83 25.44
N ARG A 4 44.41 -26.03 25.32
CA ARG A 4 44.34 -24.61 24.94
C ARG A 4 44.06 -24.44 23.44
N VAL A 5 44.64 -25.30 22.61
CA VAL A 5 44.42 -25.33 21.16
C VAL A 5 42.96 -25.69 20.84
N ILE A 6 42.38 -26.67 21.54
CA ILE A 6 40.98 -27.05 21.39
C ILE A 6 40.05 -25.87 21.76
N PHE A 7 40.35 -25.16 22.85
CA PHE A 7 39.57 -23.98 23.26
C PHE A 7 39.63 -22.86 22.23
N LEU A 8 40.83 -22.57 21.69
CA LEU A 8 41.02 -21.56 20.65
C LEU A 8 40.29 -21.92 19.36
N ALA A 9 40.34 -23.19 18.94
CA ALA A 9 39.61 -23.67 17.77
C ALA A 9 38.09 -23.55 17.95
N LEU A 10 37.58 -23.87 19.15
CA LEU A 10 36.15 -23.74 19.47
C LEU A 10 35.71 -22.27 19.42
N CYS A 11 36.47 -21.35 20.01
CA CYS A 11 36.19 -19.92 19.96
C CYS A 11 36.17 -19.40 18.51
N LEU A 12 37.12 -19.84 17.68
CA LEU A 12 37.17 -19.45 16.27
C LEU A 12 35.94 -19.92 15.51
N ILE A 13 35.48 -21.16 15.74
CA ILE A 13 34.26 -21.71 15.13
C ILE A 13 33.03 -20.91 15.55
N LEU A 14 32.90 -20.55 16.84
CA LEU A 14 31.78 -19.72 17.31
C LEU A 14 31.79 -18.32 16.68
N ILE A 15 32.97 -17.71 16.51
CA ILE A 15 33.09 -16.38 15.87
C ILE A 15 32.72 -16.48 14.39
N LEU A 16 33.11 -17.53 13.69
CA LEU A 16 32.74 -17.74 12.28
C LEU A 16 31.24 -18.02 12.11
N ALA A 17 30.63 -18.79 13.02
CA ALA A 17 29.20 -19.11 12.98
C ALA A 17 28.28 -17.91 13.30
N GLY A 18 28.78 -16.91 14.03
CA GLY A 18 27.99 -15.72 14.42
C GLY A 18 27.63 -14.76 13.28
N ASN A 19 28.19 -14.92 12.08
CA ASN A 19 27.99 -13.98 10.97
C ASN A 19 26.77 -14.29 10.07
N VAL A 20 25.94 -15.29 10.40
CA VAL A 20 24.84 -15.75 9.52
C VAL A 20 23.58 -14.87 9.57
N SER A 21 23.49 -13.87 10.45
CA SER A 21 22.26 -13.06 10.60
C SER A 21 22.50 -11.57 10.37
N ALA A 22 22.80 -11.16 9.14
CA ALA A 22 22.76 -9.73 8.79
C ALA A 22 22.40 -9.42 7.32
N ALA A 23 21.77 -10.37 6.61
CA ALA A 23 21.31 -10.13 5.24
C ALA A 23 19.82 -10.49 5.08
N VAL A 24 18.99 -10.13 6.06
CA VAL A 24 17.60 -9.81 5.77
C VAL A 24 17.53 -8.30 5.66
N ASN A 25 18.16 -7.77 4.60
CA ASN A 25 17.72 -6.48 4.09
C ASN A 25 16.26 -6.74 3.72
N ALA A 26 15.33 -6.25 4.54
CA ALA A 26 13.92 -6.28 4.23
C ALA A 26 13.81 -5.71 2.81
N LEU A 27 13.48 -6.58 1.86
CA LEU A 27 13.15 -6.17 0.50
C LEU A 27 11.86 -5.38 0.63
N ASP A 28 12.00 -4.12 1.01
CA ASP A 28 10.92 -3.15 0.97
C ASP A 28 10.71 -2.87 -0.51
N VAL A 29 9.74 -3.57 -1.09
CA VAL A 29 9.24 -3.28 -2.43
C VAL A 29 8.06 -2.36 -2.20
N PRO A 30 8.27 -1.03 -2.20
CA PRO A 30 7.18 -0.10 -1.97
C PRO A 30 6.16 -0.27 -3.09
N ARG A 31 4.94 -0.60 -2.69
CA ARG A 31 3.82 -0.73 -3.62
C ARG A 31 3.27 0.66 -3.88
N TYR A 32 3.33 1.09 -5.13
CA TYR A 32 2.67 2.31 -5.57
C TYR A 32 1.47 1.98 -6.44
N VAL A 33 0.42 2.79 -6.32
CA VAL A 33 -0.75 2.75 -7.20
C VAL A 33 -0.82 4.10 -7.88
N ILE A 34 -0.91 4.11 -9.22
CA ILE A 34 -1.37 5.31 -9.92
C ILE A 34 -2.87 5.36 -9.67
N SER A 35 -3.26 6.19 -8.71
CA SER A 35 -4.68 6.39 -8.42
C SER A 35 -5.35 7.09 -9.61
N SER A 36 -6.65 6.88 -9.73
CA SER A 36 -7.46 7.59 -10.69
C SER A 36 -7.57 9.07 -10.36
N GLY A 37 -7.54 9.90 -11.41
CA GLY A 37 -7.72 11.33 -11.29
C GLY A 37 -9.16 11.72 -10.95
N GLY A 38 -9.32 12.93 -10.43
CA GLY A 38 -10.61 13.60 -10.24
C GLY A 38 -10.47 15.09 -10.55
N GLY A 39 -11.60 15.77 -10.66
CA GLY A 39 -11.61 17.19 -10.97
C GLY A 39 -12.92 17.85 -10.57
N TYR A 40 -12.79 19.13 -10.25
CA TYR A 40 -13.88 20.04 -9.97
C TYR A 40 -13.91 21.09 -11.08
N SER A 41 -15.09 21.36 -11.61
CA SER A 41 -15.35 22.45 -12.54
C SER A 41 -16.60 23.19 -12.10
N ALA A 42 -16.59 24.52 -12.15
CA ALA A 42 -17.72 25.33 -11.72
C ALA A 42 -18.02 26.46 -12.69
N ALA A 43 -19.31 26.74 -12.87
CA ALA A 43 -19.82 27.83 -13.68
C ALA A 43 -21.07 28.43 -13.02
N GLY A 44 -20.97 29.67 -12.53
CA GLY A 44 -22.05 30.32 -11.80
C GLY A 44 -22.43 29.55 -10.53
N ASN A 45 -23.70 29.16 -10.40
CA ASN A 45 -24.21 28.37 -9.29
C ASN A 45 -24.09 26.86 -9.50
N TYR A 46 -23.50 26.41 -10.61
CA TYR A 46 -23.36 25.00 -10.93
C TYR A 46 -21.94 24.52 -10.66
N VAL A 47 -21.88 23.36 -10.01
CA VAL A 47 -20.65 22.62 -9.73
C VAL A 47 -20.75 21.25 -10.39
N LEU A 48 -19.70 20.89 -11.11
CA LEU A 48 -19.50 19.57 -11.68
C LEU A 48 -18.23 18.97 -11.09
N GLU A 49 -18.38 17.84 -10.43
CA GLU A 49 -17.27 17.06 -9.90
C GLU A 49 -17.27 15.69 -10.56
N GLY A 50 -16.10 15.22 -10.99
CA GLY A 50 -15.98 13.99 -11.77
C GLY A 50 -14.66 13.29 -11.51
N THR A 51 -14.64 11.98 -11.75
CA THR A 51 -13.46 11.13 -11.58
C THR A 51 -13.25 10.22 -12.79
N ILE A 52 -11.99 9.94 -13.11
CA ILE A 52 -11.63 9.07 -14.23
C ILE A 52 -11.43 7.66 -13.67
N GLY A 53 -12.45 6.81 -13.73
CA GLY A 53 -12.40 5.35 -13.48
C GLY A 53 -11.76 4.91 -12.15
N GLN A 54 -12.54 4.37 -11.21
CA GLN A 54 -12.04 4.02 -9.87
C GLN A 54 -12.04 2.51 -9.59
N PRO A 55 -10.99 1.76 -9.96
CA PRO A 55 -10.98 0.30 -9.83
C PRO A 55 -11.00 -0.20 -8.38
N VAL A 56 -10.60 0.64 -7.43
CA VAL A 56 -10.56 0.32 -5.99
C VAL A 56 -11.50 1.21 -5.17
N ALA A 57 -12.48 1.88 -5.80
CA ALA A 57 -13.44 2.68 -5.05
C ALA A 57 -14.40 1.81 -4.24
N GLY A 58 -14.78 2.31 -3.07
CA GLY A 58 -15.76 1.68 -2.19
C GLY A 58 -15.25 1.55 -0.75
N ILE A 59 -16.05 0.85 0.04
CA ILE A 59 -15.79 0.59 1.46
C ILE A 59 -15.59 -0.91 1.63
N VAL A 60 -14.49 -1.28 2.26
CA VAL A 60 -14.21 -2.65 2.71
C VAL A 60 -14.18 -2.63 4.23
N SER A 61 -15.05 -3.44 4.83
CA SER A 61 -15.19 -3.57 6.28
C SER A 61 -14.68 -4.94 6.72
N THR A 62 -13.87 -4.99 7.78
CA THR A 62 -13.42 -6.23 8.43
C THR A 62 -13.32 -6.00 9.93
N GLY A 63 -14.18 -6.69 10.69
CA GLY A 63 -14.29 -6.49 12.13
C GLY A 63 -14.62 -5.03 12.47
N SER A 64 -13.78 -4.39 13.28
CA SER A 64 -13.89 -2.98 13.66
C SER A 64 -13.20 -2.01 12.69
N TYR A 65 -12.58 -2.52 11.62
CA TYR A 65 -11.83 -1.70 10.67
C TYR A 65 -12.67 -1.44 9.41
N ASN A 66 -12.69 -0.19 8.99
CA ASN A 66 -13.27 0.25 7.73
C ASN A 66 -12.19 0.92 6.90
N LEU A 67 -11.88 0.34 5.74
CA LEU A 67 -11.07 0.95 4.72
C LEU A 67 -12.01 1.51 3.66
N CYS A 68 -11.93 2.82 3.43
CA CYS A 68 -12.68 3.47 2.37
C CYS A 68 -11.68 4.05 1.37
N SER A 69 -11.95 3.84 0.08
CA SER A 69 -11.01 4.14 -1.01
C SER A 69 -11.75 4.77 -2.20
N GLY A 70 -11.01 5.56 -2.99
CA GLY A 70 -11.53 6.37 -4.10
C GLY A 70 -11.75 7.84 -3.72
N PHE A 71 -11.78 8.72 -4.72
CA PHE A 71 -11.98 10.18 -4.57
C PHE A 71 -13.27 10.54 -3.83
N TRP A 72 -14.32 9.73 -4.00
CA TRP A 72 -15.64 9.94 -3.40
C TRP A 72 -15.77 9.35 -1.99
N CYS A 73 -14.70 8.77 -1.46
CA CYS A 73 -14.70 8.17 -0.14
C CYS A 73 -15.03 9.19 0.95
N GLY A 74 -15.96 8.86 1.85
CA GLY A 74 -16.36 9.72 2.97
C GLY A 74 -17.45 10.75 2.64
N LEU A 75 -17.81 10.92 1.37
CA LEU A 75 -18.86 11.85 0.92
C LEU A 75 -20.26 11.22 0.90
N GLY A 76 -20.41 9.95 1.28
CA GLY A 76 -21.70 9.24 1.41
C GLY A 76 -21.94 8.18 0.32
N VAL A 77 -23.16 7.62 0.28
CA VAL A 77 -23.57 6.65 -0.75
C VAL A 77 -23.87 7.40 -2.04
N PHE A 78 -23.06 7.18 -3.08
CA PHE A 78 -23.36 7.68 -4.41
C PHE A 78 -24.26 6.69 -5.14
N HIS A 79 -25.41 7.17 -5.58
CA HIS A 79 -26.25 6.44 -6.52
C HIS A 79 -25.49 6.50 -7.86
N ASN A 80 -24.92 5.37 -8.30
CA ASN A 80 -24.25 5.28 -9.59
C ASN A 80 -25.28 5.52 -10.71
N LEU A 81 -25.48 6.79 -11.08
CA LEU A 81 -26.13 7.16 -12.32
C LEU A 81 -25.11 6.82 -13.42
N LEU A 82 -25.43 5.81 -14.22
CA LEU A 82 -24.57 5.28 -15.29
C LEU A 82 -23.88 6.39 -16.11
N PRO A 83 -22.72 6.10 -16.73
CA PRO A 83 -22.05 7.07 -17.59
C PRO A 83 -23.05 7.65 -18.59
N ILE A 84 -23.23 8.97 -18.55
CA ILE A 84 -24.00 9.70 -19.54
C ILE A 84 -23.23 9.59 -20.85
N ILE A 85 -23.55 8.58 -21.64
CA ILE A 85 -23.22 8.56 -23.06
C ILE A 85 -24.19 9.53 -23.71
N LEU A 86 -23.77 10.79 -23.86
CA LEU A 86 -24.41 11.71 -24.81
C LEU A 86 -24.11 11.18 -26.21
N LYS A 87 -25.07 10.45 -26.80
CA LYS A 87 -25.09 10.26 -28.25
C LYS A 87 -25.32 11.64 -28.88
N GLN A 88 -24.34 12.11 -29.63
CA GLN A 88 -24.54 13.16 -30.63
C GLN A 88 -25.40 12.63 -31.77
#